data_AF-A0A0T5XD69-F1
#
_entry.id   AF-A0A0T5XD69-F1
#
_cell.length_a   1.000
_cell.length_b   1.000
_cell.length_c   1.000
_cell.angle_alpha   90.00
_cell.angle_beta   90.00
_cell.angle_gamma   90.00
#
_symmetry.space_group_name_H-M   'P 1'
#
loop_
_entity.id
_entity.type
_entity.pdbx_description
1 polymer ?
#
loop_
_entity_poly.entity_id
_entity_poly.type
_entity_poly.pdbx_seq_one_letter_code
_entity_poly.pdbx_strand_id
1 'polypeptide(L)'
;MWRFSSEAPCESDIEKSKIAVPNPDITAYGNLAKQYLDEAGLWDKMMAEKRIILVGNAPQAVVAAKGSAAEIAFIPLSMAIKAGGNYTPLSGMTVDQVGGLTIRANEEVRKFWIFCRSERSFPIWTKWGFLSPDNTK
;
A
#
# COMPACT_ATOMS: atom_id res chain seq x y z
N MET A 1 -1.27 -6.00 -3.45
CA MET A 1 -2.71 -6.08 -3.84
C MET A 1 -3.51 -6.76 -2.73
N TRP A 2 -4.76 -6.36 -2.54
CA TRP A 2 -5.62 -6.83 -1.43
C TRP A 2 -7.03 -7.12 -1.92
N ARG A 3 -7.70 -8.10 -1.32
CA ARG A 3 -9.13 -8.35 -1.54
C ARG A 3 -9.85 -8.77 -0.26
N PHE A 4 -11.14 -8.45 -0.19
CA PHE A 4 -12.02 -8.84 0.90
C PHE A 4 -12.68 -10.21 0.63
N SER A 5 -11.87 -11.26 0.57
CA SER A 5 -12.35 -12.65 0.44
C SER A 5 -11.47 -13.62 1.23
N SER A 6 -11.82 -14.90 1.24
CA SER A 6 -11.04 -15.99 1.86
C SER A 6 -9.73 -16.30 1.14
N GLU A 7 -9.62 -15.94 -0.14
CA GLU A 7 -8.43 -16.18 -0.96
C GLU A 7 -7.66 -14.89 -1.23
N ALA A 8 -6.33 -14.99 -1.34
CA ALA A 8 -5.49 -13.87 -1.76
C ALA A 8 -5.62 -13.64 -3.28
N PRO A 9 -5.62 -12.38 -3.75
CA PRO A 9 -5.60 -12.11 -5.19
C PRO A 9 -4.25 -12.53 -5.78
N CYS A 10 -4.24 -13.10 -6.97
CA CYS A 10 -3.02 -13.34 -7.74
C CYS A 10 -2.88 -12.33 -8.89
N GLU A 11 -1.71 -12.22 -9.50
CA GLU A 11 -1.47 -11.26 -10.58
C GLU A 11 -2.39 -11.47 -11.78
N SER A 12 -2.74 -12.73 -12.08
CA SER A 12 -3.65 -13.05 -13.19
C SER A 12 -5.10 -12.62 -12.96
N ASP A 13 -5.47 -12.26 -11.72
CA ASP A 13 -6.80 -11.73 -11.41
C ASP A 13 -6.94 -10.26 -11.84
N ILE A 14 -5.85 -9.50 -11.89
CA ILE A 14 -5.86 -8.06 -12.19
C ILE A 14 -6.56 -7.80 -13.53
N GLU A 15 -6.15 -8.52 -14.58
CA GLU A 15 -6.67 -8.30 -15.93
C GLU A 15 -8.13 -8.74 -16.08
N LYS A 16 -8.71 -9.47 -15.12
CA LYS A 16 -10.11 -9.92 -15.17
C LYS A 16 -11.02 -9.15 -14.22
N SER A 17 -10.44 -8.48 -13.23
CA SER A 17 -11.19 -7.79 -12.19
C SER A 17 -11.37 -6.30 -12.47
N LYS A 18 -12.33 -5.72 -11.76
CA LYS A 18 -12.38 -4.28 -11.51
C LYS A 18 -11.53 -3.94 -10.29
N ILE A 19 -10.60 -3.01 -10.42
CA ILE A 19 -9.61 -2.69 -9.37
C ILE A 19 -9.78 -1.27 -8.84
N ALA A 20 -9.59 -1.08 -7.54
CA ALA A 20 -9.52 0.24 -6.91
C ALA A 20 -8.06 0.65 -6.71
N VAL A 21 -7.71 1.84 -7.20
CA VAL A 21 -6.35 2.38 -7.12
C VAL A 21 -6.43 3.79 -6.52
N PRO A 22 -5.69 4.09 -5.43
CA PRO A 22 -5.51 5.46 -4.97
C PRO A 22 -4.99 6.33 -6.10
N ASN A 23 -5.46 7.57 -6.19
CA ASN A 23 -5.14 8.43 -7.31
C ASN A 23 -3.61 8.63 -7.39
N PRO A 24 -2.98 8.27 -8.52
CA PRO A 24 -1.52 8.29 -8.69
C PRO A 24 -0.92 9.70 -8.71
N ASP A 25 -1.72 10.72 -9.01
CA ASP A 25 -1.26 12.12 -9.09
C ASP A 25 -1.11 12.76 -7.70
N ILE A 26 -1.72 12.15 -6.68
CA ILE A 26 -1.79 12.72 -5.32
C ILE A 26 -1.27 11.78 -4.24
N THR A 27 -1.07 10.48 -4.54
CA THR A 27 -0.64 9.49 -3.55
C THR A 27 0.57 8.69 -4.02
N ALA A 28 1.57 8.52 -3.14
CA ALA A 28 2.75 7.71 -3.41
C ALA A 28 2.41 6.25 -3.76
N TYR A 29 1.46 5.65 -3.04
CA TYR A 29 1.03 4.28 -3.30
C TYR A 29 0.20 4.12 -4.58
N GLY A 30 -0.57 5.16 -4.93
CA GLY A 30 -1.25 5.21 -6.22
C GLY A 30 -0.25 5.28 -7.36
N ASN A 31 0.78 6.10 -7.22
CA ASN A 31 1.86 6.23 -8.20
C ASN A 31 2.59 4.89 -8.42
N LEU A 32 2.97 4.19 -7.34
CA LEU A 32 3.55 2.84 -7.45
C LEU A 32 2.60 1.82 -8.10
N ALA A 33 1.31 1.86 -7.76
CA ALA A 33 0.32 0.98 -8.38
C ALA A 33 0.19 1.23 -9.88
N LYS A 34 0.18 2.51 -10.30
CA LYS A 34 0.22 2.90 -11.70
C LYS A 34 1.49 2.39 -12.38
N GLN A 35 2.66 2.62 -11.78
CA GLN A 35 3.93 2.13 -12.33
C GLN A 35 3.92 0.61 -12.54
N TYR A 36 3.51 -0.16 -11.54
CA TYR A 36 3.41 -1.62 -11.66
C TYR A 36 2.45 -2.06 -12.79
N LEU A 37 1.30 -1.39 -12.91
CA LEU A 37 0.33 -1.68 -13.97
C LEU A 37 0.79 -1.21 -15.37
N ASP A 38 1.55 -0.12 -15.44
CA ASP A 38 2.18 0.37 -16.68
C ASP A 38 3.25 -0.61 -17.17
N GLU A 39 4.12 -1.09 -16.27
CA GLU A 39 5.15 -2.10 -16.57
C GLU A 39 4.54 -3.41 -17.09
N ALA A 40 3.35 -3.77 -16.59
CA ALA A 40 2.57 -4.91 -17.07
C ALA A 40 1.76 -4.63 -18.35
N GLY A 41 1.77 -3.40 -18.88
CA GLY A 41 0.98 -3.00 -20.06
C GLY A 41 -0.53 -2.97 -19.81
N LEU A 42 -0.97 -2.91 -18.54
CA LEU A 42 -2.36 -3.03 -18.13
C LEU A 42 -3.05 -1.69 -17.86
N TRP A 43 -2.30 -0.66 -17.44
CA TRP A 43 -2.88 0.60 -16.97
C TRP A 43 -3.81 1.26 -17.99
N ASP A 44 -3.28 1.65 -19.16
CA ASP A 44 -4.04 2.36 -20.19
C ASP A 44 -5.22 1.54 -20.71
N LYS A 45 -4.99 0.23 -20.92
CA LYS A 45 -6.01 -0.73 -21.34
C LYS A 45 -7.17 -0.76 -20.34
N MET A 46 -6.88 -0.97 -19.05
CA MET A 46 -7.89 -1.08 -18.01
C MET A 46 -8.58 0.25 -17.71
N MET A 47 -7.89 1.38 -17.87
CA MET A 47 -8.49 2.72 -17.79
C MET A 47 -9.51 2.94 -18.91
N ALA A 48 -9.17 2.61 -20.16
CA ALA A 48 -10.07 2.72 -21.30
C ALA A 48 -11.32 1.82 -21.15
N GLU A 49 -11.12 0.62 -20.60
CA GLU A 49 -12.19 -0.34 -20.28
C GLU A 49 -12.99 0.03 -19.01
N LYS A 50 -12.64 1.13 -18.32
CA LYS A 50 -13.26 1.58 -17.06
C LYS A 50 -13.20 0.54 -15.93
N ARG A 51 -12.14 -0.27 -15.92
CA ARG A 51 -11.87 -1.30 -14.90
C ARG A 51 -10.96 -0.84 -13.78
N ILE A 52 -10.38 0.35 -13.88
CA ILE A 52 -9.72 1.03 -12.76
C ILE A 52 -10.65 2.08 -12.17
N ILE A 53 -10.92 1.98 -10.87
CA ILE A 53 -11.58 3.02 -10.08
C ILE A 53 -10.51 3.81 -9.36
N LEU A 54 -10.32 5.06 -9.77
CA LEU A 54 -9.48 6.01 -9.04
C LEU A 54 -10.23 6.53 -7.81
N VAL A 55 -9.57 6.47 -6.66
CA VAL A 55 -10.09 6.97 -5.37
C VAL A 55 -9.07 7.90 -4.72
N GLY A 56 -9.47 8.73 -3.75
CA GLY A 56 -8.59 9.74 -3.17
C GLY A 56 -7.42 9.18 -2.35
N ASN A 57 -7.55 7.99 -1.75
CA ASN A 57 -6.51 7.38 -0.91
C ASN A 57 -6.75 5.88 -0.66
N ALA A 58 -5.79 5.22 0.00
CA ALA A 58 -5.86 3.79 0.32
C ALA A 58 -7.09 3.38 1.16
N PRO A 59 -7.51 4.12 2.22
CA PRO A 59 -8.76 3.85 2.92
C PRO A 59 -9.99 3.81 2.00
N GLN A 60 -10.10 4.74 1.05
CA GLN A 60 -11.22 4.74 0.11
C GLN A 60 -11.16 3.55 -0.86
N ALA A 61 -9.97 3.06 -1.21
CA ALA A 61 -9.81 1.84 -2.03
C ALA A 61 -10.32 0.60 -1.29
N VAL A 62 -10.07 0.52 0.02
CA VAL A 62 -10.65 -0.53 0.88
C VAL A 62 -12.18 -0.45 0.90
N VAL A 63 -12.76 0.75 1.03
CA VAL A 63 -14.22 0.94 1.00
C VAL A 63 -14.80 0.48 -0.34
N ALA A 64 -14.18 0.85 -1.46
CA ALA A 64 -14.62 0.42 -2.79
C ALA A 64 -14.61 -1.11 -2.94
N ALA A 65 -13.56 -1.77 -2.44
CA ALA A 65 -13.46 -3.23 -2.51
C ALA A 65 -14.41 -3.95 -1.54
N LYS A 66 -14.60 -3.45 -0.30
CA LYS A 66 -15.60 -4.01 0.64
C LYS A 66 -17.04 -3.80 0.18
N GLY A 67 -17.30 -2.70 -0.55
CA GLY A 67 -18.61 -2.38 -1.12
C GLY A 67 -18.88 -3.03 -2.48
N SER A 68 -18.01 -3.95 -2.94
CA SER A 68 -18.11 -4.63 -4.24
C SER A 68 -18.10 -3.69 -5.46
N ALA A 69 -17.68 -2.44 -5.29
CA ALA A 69 -17.47 -1.53 -6.42
C ALA A 69 -16.20 -1.92 -7.20
N ALA A 70 -15.22 -2.49 -6.50
CA ALA A 70 -14.04 -3.16 -7.04
C ALA A 70 -13.89 -4.53 -6.38
N GLU A 71 -13.15 -5.43 -7.01
CA GLU A 71 -12.85 -6.76 -6.47
C GLU A 71 -11.48 -6.80 -5.79
N ILE A 72 -10.54 -5.99 -6.27
CA ILE A 72 -9.17 -5.89 -5.77
C ILE A 72 -8.86 -4.42 -5.48
N ALA A 73 -8.10 -4.16 -4.42
CA ALA A 73 -7.55 -2.84 -4.11
C ALA A 73 -6.02 -2.85 -4.09
N PHE A 74 -5.41 -1.83 -4.67
CA PHE A 74 -4.00 -1.52 -4.49
C PHE A 74 -3.83 -0.65 -3.25
N ILE A 75 -3.31 -1.22 -2.18
CA ILE A 75 -3.14 -0.55 -0.88
C ILE A 75 -1.80 -0.93 -0.23
N PRO A 76 -1.28 -0.11 0.70
CA PRO A 76 -0.11 -0.45 1.51
C PRO A 76 -0.34 -1.71 2.34
N LEU A 77 0.72 -2.48 2.60
CA LEU A 77 0.65 -3.69 3.42
C LEU A 77 0.10 -3.40 4.84
N SER A 78 0.51 -2.31 5.45
CA SER A 78 -0.01 -1.87 6.76
C SER A 78 -1.54 -1.65 6.75
N MET A 79 -2.08 -1.17 5.62
CA MET A 79 -3.51 -1.01 5.44
C MET A 79 -4.21 -2.37 5.23
N ALA A 80 -3.61 -3.28 4.46
CA ALA A 80 -4.12 -4.63 4.26
C ALA A 80 -4.24 -5.39 5.59
N ILE A 81 -3.19 -5.34 6.43
CA ILE A 81 -3.19 -5.93 7.78
C ILE A 81 -4.33 -5.35 8.63
N LYS A 82 -4.49 -4.01 8.63
CA LYS A 82 -5.54 -3.34 9.39
C LYS A 82 -6.95 -3.65 8.87
N ALA A 83 -7.11 -3.76 7.55
CA ALA A 83 -8.41 -3.96 6.92
C ALA A 83 -8.97 -5.38 7.08
N GLY A 84 -8.10 -6.35 7.43
CA GLY A 84 -8.40 -7.79 7.42
C GLY A 84 -8.51 -8.32 5.99
N GLY A 85 -8.83 -9.61 5.80
CA GLY A 85 -8.89 -10.23 4.47
C GLY A 85 -7.54 -10.74 3.99
N ASN A 86 -7.36 -10.88 2.67
CA ASN A 86 -6.19 -11.52 2.10
C ASN A 86 -5.48 -10.61 1.09
N TYR A 87 -4.17 -10.77 0.98
CA TYR A 87 -3.32 -9.93 0.15
C TYR A 87 -2.17 -10.71 -0.45
N THR A 88 -1.69 -10.21 -1.59
CA THR A 88 -0.44 -10.63 -2.22
C THR A 88 0.47 -9.40 -2.30
N PRO A 89 1.65 -9.42 -1.65
CA PRO A 89 2.65 -8.37 -1.80
C PRO A 89 3.12 -8.28 -3.26
N LEU A 90 3.38 -7.06 -3.73
CA LEU A 90 3.98 -6.85 -5.04
C LEU A 90 5.48 -6.77 -4.87
N SER A 91 6.22 -7.71 -5.47
CA SER A 91 7.69 -7.75 -5.40
C SER A 91 8.29 -6.47 -5.98
N GLY A 92 9.30 -5.92 -5.32
CA GLY A 92 10.01 -4.71 -5.78
C GLY A 92 9.25 -3.38 -5.61
N MET A 93 8.02 -3.39 -5.10
CA MET A 93 7.20 -2.19 -4.96
C MET A 93 7.18 -1.69 -3.51
N THR A 94 8.21 -0.93 -3.13
CA THR A 94 8.39 -0.39 -1.77
C THR A 94 8.35 1.13 -1.74
N VAL A 95 7.75 1.70 -0.69
CA VAL A 95 7.81 3.15 -0.41
C VAL A 95 8.62 3.37 0.86
N ASP A 96 9.72 4.11 0.75
CA ASP A 96 10.50 4.54 1.90
C ASP A 96 9.66 5.43 2.82
N GLN A 97 9.60 5.02 4.10
CA GLN A 97 8.94 5.80 5.13
C GLN A 97 9.96 6.74 5.75
N VAL A 98 9.81 8.03 5.47
CA VAL A 98 10.69 9.07 5.99
C VAL A 98 10.03 9.86 7.11
N GLY A 99 10.83 10.28 8.09
CA GLY A 99 10.40 11.15 9.18
C GLY A 99 11.55 12.02 9.64
N GLY A 100 11.25 13.05 10.41
CA GLY A 100 12.26 13.99 10.89
C GLY A 100 11.84 14.74 12.14
N LEU A 101 12.82 15.32 12.81
CA LEU A 101 12.62 16.21 13.94
C LEU A 101 12.49 17.65 13.46
N THR A 102 11.56 18.40 14.03
CA THR A 102 11.50 19.84 13.81
C THR A 102 12.52 20.56 14.69
N ILE A 103 12.84 21.82 14.36
CA ILE A 103 13.76 22.66 15.15
C ILE A 103 13.31 22.85 16.61
N ARG A 104 12.03 22.63 16.91
CA ARG A 104 11.43 22.78 18.26
C ARG A 104 11.42 21.48 19.07
N ALA A 105 12.01 20.40 18.55
CA ALA A 105 12.01 19.11 19.23
C ALA A 105 12.77 19.18 20.58
N ASN A 106 12.02 18.98 21.67
CA ASN A 106 12.55 18.86 23.02
C ASN A 106 13.23 17.48 23.22
N GLU A 107 13.78 17.26 24.40
CA GLU A 107 14.49 16.04 24.74
C GLU A 107 13.62 14.77 24.61
N GLU A 108 12.37 14.83 25.06
CA GLU A 108 11.45 13.68 24.99
C GLU A 108 11.09 13.30 23.56
N VAL A 109 10.87 14.28 22.68
CA VAL A 109 10.66 14.04 21.24
C VAL A 109 11.91 13.42 20.61
N ARG A 110 13.11 13.83 21.01
CA ARG A 110 14.38 13.25 20.53
C ARG A 110 14.55 11.80 20.99
N LYS A 111 14.25 11.51 22.27
CA LYS A 111 14.26 10.14 22.82
C LYS A 111 13.30 9.24 22.05
N PHE A 112 12.09 9.72 21.78
CA PHE A 112 11.10 8.99 20.98
C PHE A 112 11.58 8.74 19.55
N TRP A 113 12.17 9.74 18.89
CA TRP A 113 12.72 9.59 17.54
C TRP A 113 13.91 8.62 17.47
N ILE A 114 14.71 8.52 18.53
CA ILE A 114 15.76 7.48 18.65
C ILE A 114 15.11 6.11 18.84
N PHE A 115 14.10 6.00 19.69
CA PHE A 115 13.38 4.75 19.91
C PHE A 115 12.77 4.20 18.61
N CYS A 116 12.07 5.03 17.82
CA CYS A 116 11.47 4.64 16.54
C CYS A 116 12.46 4.07 15.52
N ARG A 117 13.76 4.33 15.69
CA ARG A 117 14.85 3.88 14.80
C ARG A 117 15.78 2.85 15.47
N SER A 118 15.45 2.41 16.68
CA SER A 118 16.20 1.39 17.40
C SER A 118 15.68 -0.01 17.06
N GLU A 119 16.54 -1.02 17.25
CA GLU A 119 16.16 -2.44 17.08
C GLU A 119 14.92 -2.83 17.92
N ARG A 120 14.73 -2.19 19.07
CA ARG A 120 13.56 -2.41 19.95
C ARG A 120 12.22 -2.07 19.28
N SER A 121 12.23 -1.19 18.28
CA SER A 121 11.03 -0.84 17.52
C SER A 121 10.74 -1.77 16.35
N PHE A 122 11.73 -2.57 15.90
CA PHE A 122 11.59 -3.42 14.71
C PHE A 122 10.43 -4.42 14.82
N PRO A 123 10.20 -5.11 15.95
CA PRO A 123 9.04 -5.98 16.09
C PRO A 123 7.70 -5.24 15.98
N ILE A 124 7.66 -3.95 16.32
CA ILE A 124 6.45 -3.12 16.17
C ILE A 124 6.23 -2.81 14.70
N TRP A 125 7.28 -2.40 13.98
CA TRP A 125 7.21 -2.11 12.55
C TRP A 125 6.81 -3.32 11.72
N THR A 126 7.47 -4.47 11.94
CA THR A 126 7.21 -5.70 11.18
C THR A 126 5.80 -6.24 11.43
N LYS A 127 5.32 -6.18 12.68
CA LYS A 127 3.93 -6.55 13.03
C LYS A 127 2.91 -5.77 12.20
N TRP A 128 3.20 -4.53 11.85
CA TRP A 128 2.31 -3.67 11.06
C TRP A 128 2.69 -3.58 9.58
N GLY A 129 3.53 -4.50 9.08
CA GLY A 129 3.83 -4.62 7.66
C GLY A 129 4.84 -3.58 7.13
N PHE A 130 5.66 -3.02 8.02
CA PHE A 130 6.79 -2.18 7.63
C PHE A 130 8.07 -3.01 7.62
N LEU A 131 8.90 -2.83 6.60
CA LEU A 131 10.19 -3.49 6.47
C LEU A 131 11.25 -2.78 7.33
N SER A 132 12.17 -3.55 7.89
CA SER A 132 13.36 -3.00 8.54
C SER A 132 14.40 -2.58 7.48
N PRO A 133 15.19 -1.52 7.70
CA PRO A 133 16.26 -1.11 6.79
C PRO A 133 17.28 -2.21 6.45
N ASP A 134 17.44 -3.22 7.30
CA ASP A 134 18.39 -4.33 7.07
C ASP A 134 17.80 -5.49 6.24
N ASN A 135 16.49 -5.48 5.98
CA ASN A 135 15.79 -6.51 5.19
C ASN A 135 15.57 -6.10 3.72
N THR A 136 16.26 -5.07 3.23
CA THR A 136 16.24 -4.64 1.81
C THR A 136 17.40 -5.21 0.99
N LYS A 137 18.04 -6.30 1.44
CA LYS A 137 19.09 -7.00 0.68
C LYS A 137 18.52 -8.17 -0.12
#